data_AF-A0A7S3FX71-F1
#
_entry.id   AF-A0A7S3FX71-F1
#
_cell.length_a   1.000
_cell.length_b   1.000
_cell.length_c   1.000
_cell.angle_alpha   90.00
_cell.angle_beta   90.00
_cell.angle_gamma   90.00
#
_symmetry.space_group_name_H-M   'P 1'
#
loop_
_entity.id
_entity.type
_entity.pdbx_description
1 polymer ?
#
loop_
_entity_poly.entity_id
_entity_poly.type
_entity_poly.pdbx_seq_one_letter_code
_entity_poly.pdbx_strand_id
1 'polypeptide(L)'
;ERVLTVGDGDLSFSLSLASWFWHQKMLTTLLPQYHKDAQIKDEADEDSKADKLAAIPSKLKSEFVKKQDSDIALVVTSYDSLPDLQSMYDPAVSRTIKDLVKYKAELHYEVDATLLGSSEVIEKLDPKGKKFDLVVWNFPHAGFPDEEKNEVRGPGFEWGEDTFEKHTSIIEKFFEGSRSLLRKEGGRRVVMTHKTIEPFSKWDIPGLAERSGFTLSCTIPFNCDDYPGYFNRRGAGKQGAKRFPCQ
;
A
#
# COMPACT_ATOMS: atom_id res chain seq x y z
N GLU A 1 4.85 -10.20 -7.96
CA GLU A 1 3.53 -9.58 -8.21
C GLU A 1 3.70 -8.07 -8.32
N ARG A 2 2.98 -7.38 -9.20
CA ARG A 2 2.98 -5.91 -9.30
C ARG A 2 1.79 -5.36 -8.53
N VAL A 3 2.06 -4.46 -7.59
CA VAL A 3 1.10 -3.94 -6.60
C VAL A 3 0.93 -2.44 -6.78
N LEU A 4 -0.31 -1.96 -6.74
CA LEU A 4 -0.67 -0.55 -6.69
C LEU A 4 -1.30 -0.25 -5.34
N THR A 5 -0.75 0.72 -4.59
CA THR A 5 -1.43 1.29 -3.41
C THR A 5 -1.98 2.66 -3.77
N VAL A 6 -3.27 2.87 -3.55
CA VAL A 6 -3.99 4.07 -3.96
C VAL A 6 -4.28 4.96 -2.75
N GLY A 7 -3.95 6.24 -2.87
CA GLY A 7 -4.35 7.28 -1.92
C GLY A 7 -3.82 7.07 -0.51
N ASP A 8 -2.58 6.59 -0.35
CA ASP A 8 -1.97 6.44 0.97
C ASP A 8 -1.57 7.81 1.52
N GLY A 9 -2.21 8.23 2.62
CA GLY A 9 -2.14 9.60 3.14
C GLY A 9 -0.72 10.03 3.53
N ASP A 10 -0.06 9.36 4.47
CA ASP A 10 1.32 9.68 4.88
C ASP A 10 2.36 8.68 4.32
N LEU A 11 1.92 7.83 3.39
CA LEU A 11 2.70 6.79 2.71
C LEU A 11 3.20 5.67 3.65
N SER A 12 2.83 5.69 4.94
CA SER A 12 3.38 4.75 5.93
C SER A 12 2.83 3.34 5.77
N PHE A 13 1.60 3.18 5.25
CA PHE A 13 1.03 1.87 4.96
C PHE A 13 1.78 1.20 3.80
N SER A 14 2.01 1.94 2.72
CA SER A 14 2.78 1.50 1.57
C SER A 14 4.22 1.20 1.92
N LEU A 15 4.84 1.95 2.86
CA LEU A 15 6.17 1.63 3.38
C LEU A 15 6.17 0.30 4.15
N SER A 16 5.16 0.05 4.98
CA SER A 16 5.03 -1.23 5.70
C SER A 16 4.92 -2.39 4.71
N LEU A 17 4.11 -2.25 3.66
CA LEU A 17 4.01 -3.25 2.59
C LEU A 17 5.35 -3.44 1.86
N ALA A 18 6.03 -2.34 1.49
CA ALA A 18 7.33 -2.39 0.83
C ALA A 18 8.36 -3.14 1.68
N SER A 19 8.41 -2.87 2.99
CA SER A 19 9.29 -3.55 3.93
C SER A 19 8.97 -5.04 4.01
N TRP A 20 7.70 -5.42 4.11
CA TRP A 20 7.30 -6.83 4.14
C TRP A 20 7.73 -7.57 2.86
N PHE A 21 7.43 -7.01 1.69
CA PHE A 21 7.84 -7.58 0.41
C PHE A 21 9.36 -7.69 0.29
N TRP A 22 10.09 -6.68 0.75
CA TRP A 22 11.56 -6.68 0.76
C TRP A 22 12.13 -7.79 1.67
N HIS A 23 11.58 -7.95 2.87
CA HIS A 23 12.02 -8.99 3.81
C HIS A 23 11.68 -10.41 3.34
N GLN A 24 10.48 -10.64 2.80
CA GLN A 24 10.11 -11.91 2.17
C GLN A 24 11.08 -12.28 1.04
N LYS A 25 11.48 -11.29 0.23
CA LYS A 25 12.49 -11.48 -0.82
C LYS A 25 13.88 -11.80 -0.25
N MET A 26 14.29 -11.11 0.81
CA MET A 26 15.56 -11.41 1.50
C MET A 26 15.58 -12.86 2.01
N LEU A 27 14.52 -13.29 2.70
CA LEU A 27 14.41 -14.64 3.26
C LEU A 27 14.39 -15.73 2.18
N THR A 28 13.60 -15.54 1.12
CA THR A 28 13.51 -16.51 0.01
C THR A 28 14.80 -16.62 -0.80
N THR A 29 15.62 -15.56 -0.84
CA THR A 29 16.94 -15.59 -1.49
C THR A 29 18.02 -16.20 -0.58
N LEU A 30 17.96 -15.93 0.72
CA LEU A 30 18.95 -16.39 1.71
C LEU A 30 18.81 -17.87 2.08
N LEU A 31 17.58 -18.38 2.24
CA LEU A 31 17.34 -19.74 2.73
C LEU A 31 17.94 -20.82 1.80
N PRO A 32 17.75 -20.78 0.46
CA PRO A 32 18.35 -21.79 -0.42
C PRO A 32 19.88 -21.69 -0.49
N GLN A 33 20.46 -20.49 -0.37
CA GLN A 33 21.90 -20.30 -0.37
C GLN A 33 22.54 -20.83 0.92
N TYR A 34 21.89 -20.58 2.07
CA TYR A 34 22.31 -21.12 3.36
C TYR A 34 22.25 -22.65 3.39
N HIS A 35 21.21 -23.28 2.81
CA HIS A 35 21.14 -24.73 2.70
C HIS A 35 22.25 -25.33 1.82
N LYS A 36 22.65 -24.64 0.73
CA LYS A 36 23.79 -25.06 -0.09
C LYS A 36 25.13 -24.89 0.64
N ASP A 37 25.32 -23.76 1.32
CA ASP A 37 26.56 -23.48 2.06
C ASP A 37 26.70 -24.34 3.32
N ALA A 38 25.57 -24.78 3.91
CA ALA A 38 25.54 -25.77 4.99
C ALA A 38 25.90 -27.17 4.48
N GLN A 39 25.36 -27.60 3.33
CA GLN A 39 25.74 -28.87 2.72
C GLN A 39 27.20 -28.92 2.25
N ILE A 40 27.80 -27.77 1.89
CA ILE A 40 29.24 -27.68 1.55
C ILE A 40 30.12 -27.71 2.83
N LYS A 41 29.58 -27.38 4.00
CA LYS A 41 30.32 -27.37 5.27
C LYS A 41 30.23 -28.68 6.06
N ASP A 42 29.30 -29.56 5.73
CA ASP A 42 29.19 -30.89 6.36
C ASP A 42 30.21 -31.91 5.80
N GLU A 43 31.06 -31.53 4.84
CA GLU A 43 32.22 -32.33 4.37
C GLU A 43 33.58 -31.88 4.95
N ALA A 44 33.60 -30.98 5.95
CA ALA A 44 34.85 -30.56 6.60
C ALA A 44 34.72 -30.54 8.14
N ASP A 45 35.32 -31.57 8.75
CA ASP A 45 35.75 -31.78 10.13
C ASP A 45 34.82 -31.35 11.29
N GLU A 46 34.40 -32.37 12.05
CA GLU A 46 33.89 -32.28 13.41
C GLU A 46 34.98 -31.75 14.36
N ASP A 47 35.06 -30.44 14.56
CA ASP A 47 35.27 -29.86 15.89
C ASP A 47 35.15 -28.32 15.88
N SER A 48 34.58 -27.78 16.97
CA SER A 48 34.33 -26.35 17.26
C SER A 48 33.01 -25.73 16.75
N LYS A 49 31.88 -26.23 17.26
CA LYS A 49 30.61 -25.49 17.30
C LYS A 49 30.59 -24.54 18.50
N ALA A 50 31.03 -23.29 18.34
CA ALA A 50 30.67 -22.22 19.29
C ALA A 50 30.72 -20.77 18.76
N ASP A 51 31.59 -20.41 17.80
CA ASP A 51 31.84 -18.98 17.50
C ASP A 51 31.40 -18.45 16.11
N LYS A 52 30.50 -19.14 15.39
CA LYS A 52 30.15 -18.77 13.99
C LYS A 52 28.79 -18.05 13.82
N LEU A 53 28.35 -17.24 14.78
CA LEU A 53 27.13 -16.41 14.66
C LEU A 53 27.39 -14.94 14.28
N ALA A 54 28.61 -14.58 13.86
CA ALA A 54 28.97 -13.18 13.57
C ALA A 54 29.80 -13.01 12.29
N ALA A 55 29.26 -13.39 11.13
CA ALA A 55 29.66 -12.80 9.85
C ALA A 55 28.71 -13.23 8.74
N ILE A 56 27.81 -12.34 8.32
CA ILE A 56 27.25 -12.43 6.97
C ILE A 56 28.44 -12.18 6.02
N PRO A 57 28.92 -13.18 5.24
CA PRO A 57 30.16 -13.03 4.50
C PRO A 57 30.02 -11.93 3.44
N SER A 58 31.03 -11.06 3.32
CA SER A 58 31.10 -9.97 2.33
C SER A 58 30.87 -10.42 0.89
N LYS A 59 31.15 -11.69 0.59
CA LYS A 59 30.93 -12.35 -0.70
C LYS A 59 29.44 -12.51 -1.04
N LEU A 60 28.61 -12.90 -0.05
CA LEU A 60 27.14 -12.93 -0.18
C LEU A 60 26.64 -11.54 -0.58
N LYS A 61 27.08 -10.47 0.09
CA LYS A 61 26.66 -9.11 -0.25
C LYS A 61 26.89 -8.76 -1.73
N SER A 62 27.99 -9.21 -2.35
CA SER A 62 28.34 -8.88 -3.74
C SER A 62 27.57 -9.68 -4.81
N GLU A 63 27.21 -10.93 -4.53
CA GLU A 63 26.39 -11.76 -5.42
C GLU A 63 24.89 -11.45 -5.27
N PHE A 64 24.47 -11.03 -4.07
CA PHE A 64 23.10 -10.55 -3.78
C PHE A 64 22.70 -9.33 -4.61
N VAL A 65 23.64 -8.43 -4.94
CA VAL A 65 23.35 -7.27 -5.82
C VAL A 65 23.02 -7.70 -7.25
N LYS A 66 23.49 -8.86 -7.70
CA LYS A 66 23.41 -9.27 -9.11
C LYS A 66 22.17 -10.10 -9.48
N LYS A 67 21.38 -10.59 -8.52
CA LYS A 67 20.29 -11.55 -8.78
C LYS A 67 18.95 -11.06 -8.22
N GLN A 68 18.54 -9.86 -8.61
CA GLN A 68 17.30 -9.20 -8.19
C GLN A 68 16.26 -9.24 -9.34
N ASP A 69 15.94 -10.42 -9.90
CA ASP A 69 15.15 -10.51 -11.17
C ASP A 69 13.78 -11.22 -11.04
N SER A 70 13.28 -11.46 -9.82
CA SER A 70 11.84 -11.66 -9.60
C SER A 70 11.33 -10.53 -8.71
N ASP A 71 10.89 -9.46 -9.35
CA ASP A 71 10.56 -8.20 -8.68
C ASP A 71 9.08 -8.14 -8.31
N ILE A 72 8.83 -7.88 -7.02
CA ILE A 72 7.58 -7.26 -6.61
C ILE A 72 7.72 -5.78 -6.98
N ALA A 73 6.93 -5.32 -7.94
CA ALA A 73 6.95 -3.94 -8.39
C ALA A 73 5.86 -3.18 -7.65
N LEU A 74 6.24 -2.30 -6.72
CA LEU A 74 5.30 -1.51 -5.94
C LEU A 74 5.18 -0.10 -6.55
N VAL A 75 3.95 0.26 -6.92
CA VAL A 75 3.57 1.61 -7.32
C VAL A 75 2.74 2.20 -6.19
N VAL A 76 3.18 3.33 -5.66
CA VAL A 76 2.58 4.03 -4.51
C VAL A 76 2.00 5.34 -4.99
N THR A 77 0.73 5.59 -4.67
CA THR A 77 0.08 6.85 -5.00
C THR A 77 -0.47 7.58 -3.80
N SER A 78 -0.50 8.91 -3.91
CA SER A 78 -1.17 9.82 -3.00
C SER A 78 -2.15 10.70 -3.79
N TYR A 79 -3.26 11.08 -3.15
CA TYR A 79 -4.14 12.11 -3.68
C TYR A 79 -3.50 13.50 -3.58
N ASP A 80 -2.83 13.79 -2.46
CA ASP A 80 -2.16 15.07 -2.22
C ASP A 80 -0.87 15.21 -3.02
N SER A 81 -0.50 16.46 -3.32
CA SER A 81 0.79 16.80 -3.93
C SER A 81 1.95 16.56 -2.95
N LEU A 82 3.17 16.37 -3.46
CA LEU A 82 4.35 16.21 -2.59
C LEU A 82 4.55 17.41 -1.62
N PRO A 83 4.43 18.68 -2.06
CA PRO A 83 4.47 19.82 -1.15
C PRO A 83 3.41 19.77 -0.04
N ASP A 84 2.18 19.36 -0.35
CA ASP A 84 1.09 19.28 0.63
C ASP A 84 1.35 18.18 1.65
N LEU A 85 1.79 17.01 1.19
CA LEU A 85 2.22 15.92 2.06
C LEU A 85 3.30 16.36 3.04
N GLN A 86 4.35 17.03 2.54
CA GLN A 86 5.45 17.54 3.36
C GLN A 86 4.95 18.57 4.38
N SER A 87 4.12 19.51 3.94
CA SER A 87 3.50 20.51 4.82
C SER A 87 2.69 19.87 5.95
N MET A 88 1.95 18.79 5.65
CA MET A 88 1.10 18.12 6.62
C MET A 88 1.87 17.19 7.56
N TYR A 89 2.81 16.39 7.04
CA TYR A 89 3.31 15.20 7.74
C TYR A 89 4.82 15.22 8.00
N ASP A 90 5.54 16.31 7.68
CA ASP A 90 6.96 16.37 7.99
C ASP A 90 7.24 16.38 9.51
N PRO A 91 8.38 15.79 9.93
CA PRO A 91 9.42 15.18 9.09
C PRO A 91 9.16 13.69 8.75
N ALA A 92 8.01 13.14 9.14
CA ALA A 92 7.75 11.70 9.02
C ALA A 92 7.64 11.27 7.55
N VAL A 93 6.83 11.95 6.74
CA VAL A 93 6.63 11.59 5.33
C VAL A 93 7.92 11.70 4.51
N SER A 94 8.76 12.71 4.76
CA SER A 94 10.07 12.82 4.10
C SER A 94 10.99 11.64 4.40
N ARG A 95 10.88 11.00 5.57
CA ARG A 95 11.62 9.76 5.88
C ARG A 95 10.98 8.57 5.15
N THR A 96 9.65 8.48 5.18
CA THR A 96 8.87 7.44 4.50
C THR A 96 9.21 7.38 3.01
N ILE A 97 9.23 8.53 2.32
CA ILE A 97 9.57 8.64 0.90
C ILE A 97 11.00 8.15 0.64
N LYS A 98 11.97 8.54 1.48
CA LYS A 98 13.37 8.09 1.34
C LYS A 98 13.49 6.57 1.43
N ASP A 99 12.76 5.94 2.36
CA ASP A 99 12.78 4.49 2.51
C ASP A 99 12.03 3.79 1.37
N LEU A 100 10.92 4.32 0.88
CA LEU A 100 10.22 3.82 -0.31
C LEU A 100 11.12 3.84 -1.56
N VAL A 101 11.88 4.93 -1.77
CA VAL A 101 12.87 5.04 -2.85
C VAL A 101 13.99 4.01 -2.69
N LYS A 102 14.45 3.77 -1.46
CA LYS A 102 15.43 2.71 -1.16
C LYS A 102 14.90 1.31 -1.50
N TYR A 103 13.60 1.07 -1.31
CA TYR A 103 12.92 -0.15 -1.72
C TYR A 103 12.59 -0.20 -3.23
N LYS A 104 12.99 0.81 -4.00
CA LYS A 104 12.72 0.94 -5.44
C LYS A 104 11.23 0.99 -5.78
N ALA A 105 10.40 1.51 -4.86
CA ALA A 105 9.00 1.79 -5.14
C ALA A 105 8.88 2.98 -6.11
N GLU A 106 7.89 2.93 -6.99
CA GLU A 106 7.54 4.03 -7.89
C GLU A 106 6.50 4.92 -7.21
N LEU A 107 6.76 6.23 -7.05
CA LEU A 107 5.87 7.15 -6.34
C LEU A 107 5.18 8.09 -7.33
N HIS A 108 3.85 8.23 -7.18
CA HIS A 108 3.02 9.16 -7.94
C HIS A 108 2.15 9.99 -7.01
N TYR A 109 2.16 11.31 -7.17
CA TYR A 109 1.32 12.23 -6.41
C TYR A 109 0.16 12.72 -7.28
N GLU A 110 -0.85 13.33 -6.67
CA GLU A 110 -2.00 13.88 -7.40
C GLU A 110 -2.70 12.80 -8.25
N VAL A 111 -3.01 11.67 -7.62
CA VAL A 111 -3.75 10.57 -8.24
C VAL A 111 -5.12 10.46 -7.57
N ASP A 112 -6.15 10.85 -8.30
CA ASP A 112 -7.54 10.67 -7.89
C ASP A 112 -7.98 9.22 -8.12
N ALA A 113 -8.39 8.55 -7.04
CA ALA A 113 -8.87 7.17 -7.06
C ALA A 113 -10.12 6.98 -7.96
N THR A 114 -10.91 8.03 -8.17
CA THR A 114 -12.08 8.00 -9.05
C THR A 114 -11.73 8.08 -10.53
N LEU A 115 -10.49 8.45 -10.85
CA LEU A 115 -10.00 8.61 -12.22
C LEU A 115 -9.04 7.49 -12.64
N LEU A 116 -8.89 6.42 -11.85
CA LEU A 116 -7.99 5.28 -12.16
C LEU A 116 -8.25 4.63 -13.52
N GLY A 117 -9.48 4.72 -14.04
CA GLY A 117 -9.86 4.20 -15.35
C GLY A 117 -9.58 5.14 -16.52
N SER A 118 -9.18 6.39 -16.26
CA SER A 118 -8.90 7.38 -17.30
C SER A 118 -7.58 7.09 -18.01
N SER A 119 -7.49 7.43 -19.31
CA SER A 119 -6.27 7.22 -20.09
C SER A 119 -5.06 7.92 -19.48
N GLU A 120 -5.23 9.15 -18.98
CA GLU A 120 -4.16 9.92 -18.33
C GLU A 120 -3.58 9.21 -17.11
N VAL A 121 -4.43 8.76 -16.19
CA VAL A 121 -3.99 8.07 -14.97
C VAL A 121 -3.43 6.69 -15.30
N ILE A 122 -4.00 5.97 -16.27
CA ILE A 122 -3.46 4.68 -16.72
C ILE A 122 -2.08 4.85 -17.35
N GLU A 123 -1.87 5.85 -18.20
CA GLU A 123 -0.57 6.13 -18.81
C GLU A 123 0.47 6.56 -17.77
N LYS A 124 0.05 7.34 -16.76
CA LYS A 124 0.89 7.73 -15.63
C LYS A 124 1.34 6.52 -14.78
N LEU A 125 0.41 5.63 -14.41
CA LEU A 125 0.66 4.52 -13.49
C LEU A 125 1.15 3.23 -14.18
N ASP A 126 0.82 3.04 -15.45
CA ASP A 126 1.15 1.85 -16.25
C ASP A 126 1.51 2.18 -17.70
N PRO A 127 2.56 2.99 -17.93
CA PRO A 127 2.96 3.44 -19.28
C PRO A 127 3.34 2.29 -20.23
N LYS A 128 3.66 1.12 -19.67
CA LYS A 128 4.06 -0.08 -20.44
C LYS A 128 2.91 -1.08 -20.61
N GLY A 129 1.71 -0.79 -20.10
CA GLY A 129 0.56 -1.67 -20.19
C GLY A 129 0.76 -3.04 -19.51
N LYS A 130 1.63 -3.12 -18.49
CA LYS A 130 1.94 -4.37 -17.79
C LYS A 130 0.82 -4.85 -16.88
N LYS A 131 -0.09 -3.94 -16.51
CA LYS A 131 -1.16 -4.14 -15.53
C LYS A 131 -0.64 -4.49 -14.13
N PHE A 132 -1.58 -4.59 -13.19
CA PHE A 132 -1.35 -4.87 -11.78
C PHE A 132 -1.99 -6.20 -11.39
N ASP A 133 -1.37 -6.86 -10.41
CA ASP A 133 -1.86 -8.11 -9.83
C ASP A 133 -2.77 -7.83 -8.63
N LEU A 134 -2.45 -6.75 -7.91
CA LEU A 134 -3.13 -6.31 -6.70
C LEU A 134 -3.27 -4.78 -6.71
N VAL A 135 -4.48 -4.28 -6.51
CA VAL A 135 -4.76 -2.87 -6.22
C VAL A 135 -5.27 -2.76 -4.79
N VAL A 136 -4.67 -1.89 -3.98
CA VAL A 136 -4.98 -1.73 -2.56
C VAL A 136 -5.43 -0.30 -2.30
N TRP A 137 -6.54 -0.12 -1.59
CA TRP A 137 -6.95 1.18 -1.06
C TRP A 137 -7.23 1.08 0.44
N ASN A 138 -6.40 1.74 1.24
CA ASN A 138 -6.45 1.64 2.69
C ASN A 138 -7.26 2.80 3.29
N PHE A 139 -8.46 2.52 3.81
CA PHE A 139 -9.40 3.49 4.38
C PHE A 139 -9.82 4.63 3.43
N PRO A 140 -10.52 4.32 2.32
CA PRO A 140 -11.06 5.34 1.43
C PRO A 140 -11.96 6.33 2.18
N HIS A 141 -11.80 7.62 1.88
CA HIS A 141 -12.62 8.68 2.47
C HIS A 141 -12.77 9.84 1.49
N ALA A 142 -13.98 10.37 1.32
CA ALA A 142 -14.28 11.48 0.40
C ALA A 142 -13.98 12.86 1.02
N GLY A 143 -13.60 12.88 2.30
CA GLY A 143 -13.49 14.09 3.09
C GLY A 143 -14.86 14.58 3.56
N PHE A 144 -14.89 15.78 4.13
CA PHE A 144 -16.13 16.47 4.48
C PHE A 144 -16.14 17.87 3.85
N PRO A 145 -16.22 17.97 2.50
CA PRO A 145 -16.20 19.27 1.85
C PRO A 145 -17.43 20.09 2.28
N ASP A 146 -17.18 21.31 2.76
CA ASP A 146 -18.17 22.38 2.94
C ASP A 146 -18.18 23.23 1.67
N GLU A 147 -18.97 22.83 0.68
CA GLU A 147 -19.00 23.49 -0.63
C GLU A 147 -19.46 24.96 -0.54
N GLU A 148 -20.29 25.30 0.45
CA GLU A 148 -20.75 26.68 0.67
C GLU A 148 -19.65 27.60 1.19
N LYS A 149 -18.71 27.05 1.98
CA LYS A 149 -17.63 27.81 2.62
C LYS A 149 -16.27 27.60 1.96
N ASN A 150 -16.18 26.69 1.01
CA ASN A 150 -14.93 26.22 0.43
C ASN A 150 -13.92 25.75 1.51
N GLU A 151 -14.42 25.08 2.54
CA GLU A 151 -13.63 24.56 3.67
C GLU A 151 -13.81 23.04 3.81
N VAL A 152 -12.93 22.36 4.57
CA VAL A 152 -13.13 20.96 4.96
C VAL A 152 -13.66 20.92 6.39
N ARG A 153 -14.87 20.37 6.57
CA ARG A 153 -15.46 20.16 7.90
C ARG A 153 -14.68 19.10 8.67
N GLY A 154 -14.72 19.21 10.00
CA GLY A 154 -14.17 18.19 10.89
C GLY A 154 -15.03 16.92 10.96
N PRO A 155 -14.55 15.86 11.65
CA PRO A 155 -15.37 14.69 11.94
C PRO A 155 -16.66 15.07 12.70
N GLY A 156 -17.75 14.33 12.46
CA GLY A 156 -19.10 14.58 13.01
C GLY A 156 -20.20 14.75 11.95
N PHE A 157 -19.84 14.89 10.68
CA PHE A 157 -20.77 15.05 9.55
C PHE A 157 -20.94 13.75 8.73
N GLU A 158 -20.40 12.64 9.20
CA GLU A 158 -20.44 11.32 8.54
C GLU A 158 -21.88 10.79 8.34
N TRP A 159 -22.85 11.36 9.06
CA TRP A 159 -24.25 10.96 9.06
C TRP A 159 -25.12 11.66 8.00
N GLY A 160 -24.61 12.69 7.32
CA GLY A 160 -25.36 13.38 6.28
C GLY A 160 -25.54 12.51 5.03
N GLU A 161 -26.73 12.52 4.42
CA GLU A 161 -27.02 11.77 3.18
C GLU A 161 -26.05 12.13 2.05
N ASP A 162 -25.79 13.43 1.83
CA ASP A 162 -24.80 13.90 0.85
C ASP A 162 -23.39 13.34 1.09
N THR A 163 -23.04 13.11 2.36
CA THR A 163 -21.73 12.56 2.73
C THR A 163 -21.70 11.05 2.45
N PHE A 164 -22.78 10.33 2.74
CA PHE A 164 -22.91 8.91 2.40
C PHE A 164 -22.75 8.69 0.89
N GLU A 165 -23.48 9.44 0.07
CA GLU A 165 -23.43 9.32 -1.40
C GLU A 165 -22.03 9.62 -1.95
N LYS A 166 -21.35 10.64 -1.43
CA LYS A 166 -19.97 10.96 -1.81
C LYS A 166 -19.02 9.80 -1.50
N HIS A 167 -19.12 9.19 -0.32
CA HIS A 167 -18.27 8.06 0.07
C HIS A 167 -18.53 6.82 -0.79
N THR A 168 -19.79 6.46 -1.01
CA THR A 168 -20.11 5.30 -1.85
C THR A 168 -19.72 5.55 -3.31
N SER A 169 -19.90 6.78 -3.82
CA SER A 169 -19.55 7.15 -5.20
C SER A 169 -18.05 7.02 -5.48
N ILE A 170 -17.18 7.47 -4.56
CA ILE A 170 -15.73 7.34 -4.77
C ILE A 170 -15.29 5.87 -4.78
N ILE A 171 -15.92 5.02 -3.96
CA ILE A 171 -15.64 3.59 -3.87
C ILE A 171 -16.07 2.87 -5.15
N GLU A 172 -17.27 3.17 -5.65
CA GLU A 172 -17.79 2.59 -6.90
C GLU A 172 -16.89 2.95 -8.09
N LYS A 173 -16.55 4.24 -8.25
CA LYS A 173 -15.64 4.69 -9.33
C LYS A 173 -14.25 4.08 -9.22
N PHE A 174 -13.75 3.87 -8.00
CA PHE A 174 -12.49 3.18 -7.78
C PHE A 174 -12.54 1.73 -8.26
N PHE A 175 -13.61 0.98 -7.96
CA PHE A 175 -13.74 -0.39 -8.47
C PHE A 175 -13.83 -0.40 -10.00
N GLU A 176 -14.64 0.48 -10.60
CA GLU A 176 -14.71 0.63 -12.05
C GLU A 176 -13.33 0.91 -12.68
N GLY A 177 -12.60 1.88 -12.15
CA GLY A 177 -11.27 2.25 -12.64
C GLY A 177 -10.22 1.16 -12.43
N SER A 178 -10.27 0.45 -11.31
CA SER A 178 -9.34 -0.63 -10.98
C SER A 178 -9.38 -1.77 -12.02
N ARG A 179 -10.53 -2.01 -12.66
CA ARG A 179 -10.62 -3.04 -13.72
C ARG A 179 -9.71 -2.78 -14.90
N SER A 180 -9.51 -1.53 -15.26
CA SER A 180 -8.64 -1.14 -16.38
C SER A 180 -7.16 -1.31 -16.06
N LEU A 181 -6.80 -1.28 -14.77
CA LEU A 181 -5.42 -1.41 -14.29
C LEU A 181 -5.04 -2.86 -13.96
N LEU A 182 -6.01 -3.73 -13.67
CA LEU A 182 -5.76 -5.13 -13.32
C LEU A 182 -5.46 -6.01 -14.54
N ARG A 183 -4.62 -7.04 -14.33
CA ARG A 183 -4.39 -8.07 -15.34
C ARG A 183 -5.66 -8.89 -15.59
N LYS A 184 -5.83 -9.37 -16.83
CA LYS A 184 -7.01 -10.17 -17.22
C LYS A 184 -6.97 -11.60 -16.69
N GLU A 185 -5.78 -12.17 -16.53
CA GLU A 185 -5.58 -13.58 -16.16
C GLU A 185 -4.90 -13.72 -14.79
N GLY A 186 -5.17 -14.81 -14.06
CA GLY A 186 -4.46 -15.13 -12.81
C GLY A 186 -4.87 -14.33 -11.57
N GLY A 187 -6.08 -14.50 -11.04
CA GLY A 187 -6.40 -14.04 -9.67
C GLY A 187 -6.21 -12.54 -9.41
N ARG A 188 -6.80 -11.70 -10.27
CA ARG A 188 -6.90 -10.24 -10.08
C ARG A 188 -7.52 -9.94 -8.71
N ARG A 189 -6.88 -9.07 -7.92
CA ARG A 189 -7.36 -8.76 -6.57
C ARG A 189 -7.43 -7.25 -6.35
N VAL A 190 -8.55 -6.83 -5.78
CA VAL A 190 -8.68 -5.53 -5.14
C VAL A 190 -8.80 -5.81 -3.64
N VAL A 191 -8.00 -5.12 -2.84
CA VAL A 191 -8.08 -5.17 -1.39
C VAL A 191 -8.40 -3.77 -0.89
N MET A 192 -9.45 -3.67 -0.09
CA MET A 192 -9.86 -2.42 0.52
C MET A 192 -9.94 -2.61 2.03
N THR A 193 -9.27 -1.74 2.76
CA THR A 193 -9.43 -1.68 4.22
C THR A 193 -10.52 -0.69 4.53
N HIS A 194 -11.47 -1.08 5.37
CA HIS A 194 -12.59 -0.23 5.75
C HIS A 194 -12.96 -0.40 7.21
N LYS A 195 -13.55 0.64 7.79
CA LYS A 195 -14.01 0.63 9.19
C LYS A 195 -15.31 -0.16 9.32
N THR A 196 -15.42 -0.90 10.43
CA THR A 196 -16.61 -1.71 10.72
C THR A 196 -17.62 -1.02 11.64
N ILE A 197 -17.27 0.15 12.16
CA ILE A 197 -18.14 0.97 13.01
C ILE A 197 -19.06 1.85 12.18
N GLU A 198 -20.24 2.18 12.72
CA GLU A 198 -21.13 3.15 12.09
C GLU A 198 -20.51 4.57 12.06
N PRO A 199 -20.84 5.39 11.05
CA PRO A 199 -21.73 5.08 9.92
C PRO A 199 -21.02 4.41 8.73
N PHE A 200 -19.70 4.22 8.81
CA PHE A 200 -18.86 3.65 7.75
C PHE A 200 -19.35 2.27 7.31
N SER A 201 -19.76 1.41 8.24
CA SER A 201 -20.24 0.06 7.94
C SER A 201 -21.48 -0.01 7.04
N LYS A 202 -22.20 1.11 6.83
CA LYS A 202 -23.42 1.16 6.01
C LYS A 202 -23.17 1.25 4.50
N TRP A 203 -21.92 1.38 4.06
CA TRP A 203 -21.60 1.68 2.66
C TRP A 203 -21.76 0.50 1.69
N ASP A 204 -22.06 -0.71 2.17
CA ASP A 204 -22.22 -1.92 1.33
C ASP A 204 -21.12 -2.07 0.26
N ILE A 205 -19.85 -2.08 0.72
CA ILE A 205 -18.68 -2.24 -0.15
C ILE A 205 -18.78 -3.47 -1.07
N PRO A 206 -19.24 -4.66 -0.59
CA PRO A 206 -19.42 -5.80 -1.47
C PRO A 206 -20.42 -5.53 -2.61
N GLY A 207 -21.57 -4.90 -2.33
CA GLY A 207 -22.54 -4.54 -3.36
C GLY A 207 -22.01 -3.48 -4.33
N LEU A 208 -21.25 -2.49 -3.86
CA LEU A 208 -20.55 -1.51 -4.71
C LEU A 208 -19.59 -2.21 -5.69
N ALA A 209 -18.78 -3.15 -5.18
CA ALA A 209 -17.82 -3.90 -5.98
C ALA A 209 -18.50 -4.82 -7.00
N GLU A 210 -19.62 -5.45 -6.63
CA GLU A 210 -20.39 -6.34 -7.50
C GLU A 210 -20.94 -5.61 -8.72
N ARG A 211 -21.45 -4.38 -8.55
CA ARG A 211 -21.91 -3.54 -9.68
C ARG A 211 -20.80 -3.25 -10.69
N SER A 212 -19.56 -3.16 -10.23
CA SER A 212 -18.39 -3.01 -11.11
C SER A 212 -17.85 -4.35 -11.64
N GLY A 213 -18.45 -5.50 -11.31
CA GLY A 213 -18.06 -6.83 -11.83
C GLY A 213 -16.98 -7.55 -11.02
N PHE A 214 -16.86 -7.23 -9.72
CA PHE A 214 -16.07 -8.00 -8.75
C PHE A 214 -16.94 -8.94 -7.95
N THR A 215 -16.31 -9.87 -7.25
CA THR A 215 -16.98 -10.75 -6.29
C THR A 215 -16.15 -10.76 -5.03
N LEU A 216 -16.81 -10.67 -3.87
CA LEU A 216 -16.13 -10.72 -2.58
C LEU A 216 -15.53 -12.12 -2.37
N SER A 217 -14.20 -12.18 -2.26
CA SER A 217 -13.51 -13.43 -1.98
C SER A 217 -13.48 -13.76 -0.50
N CYS A 218 -13.17 -12.79 0.35
CA CYS A 218 -13.12 -12.94 1.80
C CYS A 218 -13.10 -11.57 2.49
N THR A 219 -13.40 -11.58 3.78
CA THR A 219 -13.15 -10.47 4.70
C THR A 219 -12.25 -10.99 5.81
N ILE A 220 -11.27 -10.17 6.21
CA ILE A 220 -10.38 -10.47 7.32
C ILE A 220 -10.30 -9.26 8.25
N PRO A 221 -10.24 -9.47 9.58
CA PRO A 221 -10.00 -8.37 10.51
C PRO A 221 -8.67 -7.68 10.18
N PHE A 222 -8.69 -6.35 10.14
CA PHE A 222 -7.47 -5.56 9.95
C PHE A 222 -6.82 -5.29 11.31
N ASN A 223 -5.59 -5.76 11.49
CA ASN A 223 -4.80 -5.47 12.68
C ASN A 223 -3.64 -4.55 12.33
N CYS A 224 -3.56 -3.38 12.97
CA CYS A 224 -2.48 -2.43 12.73
C CYS A 224 -1.10 -2.96 13.14
N ASP A 225 -1.04 -3.91 14.07
CA ASP A 225 0.23 -4.52 14.49
C ASP A 225 0.85 -5.40 13.40
N ASP A 226 0.06 -5.86 12.42
CA ASP A 226 0.55 -6.60 11.26
C ASP A 226 1.27 -5.69 10.24
N TYR A 227 1.21 -4.37 10.46
CA TYR A 227 1.83 -3.35 9.60
C TYR A 227 2.83 -2.48 10.39
N PRO A 228 4.03 -3.01 10.71
CA PRO A 228 5.02 -2.27 11.48
C PRO A 228 5.39 -0.92 10.84
N GLY A 229 5.24 0.15 11.62
CA GLY A 229 5.54 1.52 11.17
C GLY A 229 4.39 2.23 10.46
N TYR A 230 3.28 1.54 10.19
CA TYR A 230 2.04 2.19 9.74
C TYR A 230 1.41 2.99 10.88
N PHE A 231 1.03 4.23 10.58
CA PHE A 231 0.21 5.05 11.49
C PHE A 231 -0.97 5.61 10.72
N ASN A 232 -2.18 5.26 11.13
CA ASN A 232 -3.37 5.93 10.61
C ASN A 232 -3.36 7.40 11.07
N ARG A 233 -3.04 8.33 10.19
CA ARG A 233 -2.99 9.77 10.48
C ARG A 233 -4.13 10.49 9.79
N ARG A 234 -4.63 11.53 10.45
CA ARG A 234 -5.59 12.44 9.84
C ARG A 234 -4.91 13.32 8.79
N GLY A 235 -5.59 13.54 7.67
CA GLY A 235 -5.22 14.52 6.65
C GLY A 235 -5.45 15.97 7.07
N ALA A 236 -5.72 16.83 6.09
CA ALA A 236 -5.87 18.26 6.31
C ALA A 236 -6.89 18.63 7.41
N GLY A 237 -6.65 19.74 8.10
CA GLY A 237 -7.54 20.32 9.12
C GLY A 237 -6.89 20.47 10.50
N LYS A 238 -7.67 20.95 11.48
CA LYS A 238 -7.18 21.32 12.83
C LYS A 238 -6.51 20.17 13.62
N GLN A 239 -6.73 18.93 13.21
CA GLN A 239 -6.14 17.73 13.81
C GLN A 239 -5.20 16.99 12.85
N GLY A 240 -4.71 17.65 11.80
CA GLY A 240 -3.82 17.04 10.81
C GLY A 240 -2.57 16.42 11.44
N ALA A 241 -2.11 15.34 10.82
CA ALA A 241 -1.00 14.48 11.26
C ALA A 241 -1.15 13.79 12.62
N LYS A 242 -2.21 14.07 13.40
CA LYS A 242 -2.52 13.32 14.62
C LYS A 242 -2.96 11.91 14.27
N ARG A 243 -2.63 10.96 15.15
CA ARG A 243 -3.05 9.57 15.02
C ARG A 243 -4.57 9.47 15.13
N PHE A 244 -5.14 8.62 14.29
CA PHE A 244 -6.51 8.16 14.35
C PHE A 244 -6.49 6.68 14.75
N PRO A 245 -7.42 6.22 15.60
CA PRO A 245 -7.50 4.80 15.93
C PRO A 245 -7.69 3.93 14.68
N CYS A 246 -6.94 2.84 14.61
CA CYS A 246 -7.29 1.73 13.72
C CYS A 246 -8.46 0.98 14.36
N GLN A 247 -9.68 1.21 13.87
CA GLN A 247 -10.93 0.56 14.30
C GLN A 247 -11.73 0.16 13.07
#